data_AF-A0A6L6QCZ3-F1
#
_entry.id   AF-A0A6L6QCZ3-F1
#
_cell.length_a   1.000
_cell.length_b   1.000
_cell.length_c   1.000
_cell.angle_alpha   90.00
_cell.angle_beta   90.00
_cell.angle_gamma   90.00
#
_symmetry.space_group_name_H-M   'P 1'
#
loop_
_entity.id
_entity.type
_entity.pdbx_description
1 polymer ?
#
loop_
_entity_poly.entity_id
_entity_poly.type
_entity_poly.pdbx_seq_one_letter_code
_entity_poly.pdbx_strand_id
1 'polypeptide(L)' 'MEPLNPRPKFLRDPTGWHWSLMWWTPTKRAFRRVESNTVFASEAEARADFKEREEEARRDTDQGS' A
#
# COMPACT_ATOMS: atom_id res chain seq x y z
N MET A 1 -17.24 2.97 11.89
CA MET A 1 -17.28 2.58 10.46
C MET A 1 -15.91 2.00 10.16
N GLU A 2 -15.82 0.69 9.90
CA GLU A 2 -14.53 0.06 9.64
C GLU A 2 -14.07 0.39 8.21
N PRO A 3 -12.80 0.78 8.00
CA PRO A 3 -12.26 0.99 6.67
C PRO A 3 -12.24 -0.33 5.91
N LEU A 4 -12.60 -0.30 4.63
CA LEU A 4 -12.44 -1.47 3.78
C LEU A 4 -10.94 -1.79 3.67
N ASN A 5 -10.57 -3.06 3.90
CA ASN A 5 -9.20 -3.51 3.75
C ASN A 5 -8.62 -2.99 2.42
N PRO A 6 -7.56 -2.18 2.47
CA PRO A 6 -6.99 -1.61 1.26
C PRO A 6 -6.46 -2.75 0.38
N ARG A 7 -6.71 -2.67 -0.93
CA ARG A 7 -6.09 -3.60 -1.87
C ARG A 7 -4.84 -2.94 -2.47
N PRO A 8 -3.65 -3.55 -2.33
CA PRO A 8 -2.47 -3.02 -3.00
C PRO A 8 -2.66 -3.14 -4.52
N LYS A 9 -2.20 -2.12 -5.23
CA LYS A 9 -2.04 -2.14 -6.68
C LYS A 9 -0.56 -2.15 -7.00
N PHE A 10 -0.14 -3.14 -7.78
CA PHE A 10 1.19 -3.23 -8.37
C PHE A 10 1.07 -2.76 -9.80
N LEU A 11 1.86 -1.75 -10.15
CA LEU A 11 1.86 -1.12 -11.46
C LEU A 11 3.25 -1.25 -12.05
N ARG A 12 3.30 -1.48 -13.37
CA ARG A 12 4.54 -1.46 -14.13
C ARG A 12 4.48 -0.30 -15.11
N ASP A 13 5.41 0.61 -14.98
CA ASP A 13 5.63 1.71 -15.90
C ASP A 13 7.01 1.55 -16.59
N PRO A 14 7.39 2.41 -17.56
CA PRO A 14 8.67 2.30 -18.26
C PRO A 14 9.90 2.35 -17.35
N THR A 15 9.79 2.92 -16.15
CA THR A 15 10.88 3.00 -15.17
C THR A 15 10.99 1.74 -14.32
N GLY A 16 9.94 0.91 -14.25
CA GLY A 16 9.91 -0.37 -13.55
C GLY A 16 8.61 -0.62 -12.80
N TRP A 17 8.68 -1.41 -11.73
CA TRP A 17 7.54 -1.78 -10.88
C TRP A 17 7.42 -0.84 -9.69
N HIS A 18 6.20 -0.45 -9.33
CA HIS A 18 5.91 0.28 -8.10
C HIS A 18 4.60 -0.22 -7.50
N TRP A 19 4.37 0.06 -6.22
CA TRP A 19 3.14 -0.31 -5.54
C TRP A 19 2.45 0.90 -4.91
N SER A 20 1.12 0.83 -4.84
CA SER A 20 0.29 1.80 -4.13
C SER A 20 -0.77 1.08 -3.30
N LEU A 21 -0.95 1.51 -2.06
CA LEU A 21 -1.96 1.04 -1.13
C LEU A 21 -2.92 2.18 -0.82
N MET A 22 -4.22 1.94 -1.01
CA MET A 22 -5.23 2.97 -0.85
C MET A 22 -6.39 2.43 -0.01
N TRP A 23 -6.68 3.14 1.08
CA TRP A 23 -7.80 2.83 1.96
C TRP A 23 -9.02 3.60 1.53
N TRP A 24 -10.14 2.89 1.53
CA TRP A 24 -11.42 3.41 1.09
C TRP A 24 -12.40 3.40 2.25
N THR A 25 -13.18 4.47 2.34
CA THR A 25 -14.41 4.46 3.14
C THR A 25 -15.45 3.55 2.48
N PRO A 26 -16.48 3.09 3.21
CA PRO A 26 -17.59 2.34 2.63
C PRO A 26 -18.32 3.07 1.48
N THR A 27 -18.24 4.41 1.45
CA THR A 27 -18.77 5.26 0.38
C THR A 27 -17.83 5.40 -0.82
N LYS A 28 -16.79 4.55 -0.92
CA LYS A 28 -15.76 4.55 -1.97
C LYS A 28 -14.99 5.87 -2.10
N ARG A 29 -14.89 6.66 -1.03
CA ARG A 29 -13.94 7.78 -0.97
C ARG A 29 -12.60 7.30 -0.43
N ALA A 30 -11.54 7.55 -1.17
CA ALA A 30 -10.18 7.34 -0.71
C ALA A 30 -9.87 8.34 0.42
N PHE A 31 -9.32 7.86 1.53
CA PHE A 31 -8.97 8.72 2.67
C PHE A 31 -7.51 8.59 3.10
N ARG A 32 -6.82 7.52 2.69
CA ARG A 32 -5.39 7.33 2.88
C ARG A 32 -4.79 6.67 1.65
N ARG A 33 -3.63 7.14 1.22
CA ARG A 33 -2.84 6.56 0.14
C ARG A 33 -1.39 6.50 0.60
N VAL A 34 -0.76 5.35 0.41
CA VAL A 34 0.67 5.11 0.63
C VAL A 34 1.22 4.50 -0.65
N GLU A 35 2.37 4.95 -1.12
CA GLU A 35 2.99 4.44 -2.32
C GLU A 35 4.50 4.22 -2.13
N SER A 36 5.08 3.36 -2.95
CA SER A 36 6.52 3.17 -2.98
C SER A 36 7.20 4.40 -3.55
N ASN A 37 8.18 4.94 -2.83
CA ASN A 37 9.08 5.99 -3.33
C ASN A 37 10.20 5.44 -4.22
N THR A 38 10.27 4.11 -4.34
CA THR A 38 11.25 3.37 -5.12
C THR A 38 10.56 2.64 -6.25
N VAL A 39 11.29 2.48 -7.35
CA VAL A 39 10.91 1.65 -8.47
C VAL A 39 11.76 0.37 -8.44
N PHE A 40 11.11 -0.77 -8.61
CA PHE A 40 11.70 -2.10 -8.51
C PHE A 40 11.88 -2.73 -9.89
N ALA A 41 12.85 -3.63 -10.03
CA ALA A 41 13.08 -4.32 -11.29
C ALA A 41 12.00 -5.38 -11.57
N SER A 42 11.38 -5.92 -10.51
CA SER A 42 10.37 -6.97 -10.61
C SER A 42 9.15 -6.76 -9.69
N GLU A 43 8.02 -7.39 -10.06
CA GLU A 43 6.82 -7.41 -9.21
C GLU A 43 7.08 -8.07 -7.85
N ALA A 44 7.95 -9.09 -7.82
CA ALA A 44 8.28 -9.82 -6.59
C ALA A 44 8.97 -8.92 -5.56
N GLU A 45 9.90 -8.06 -6.00
CA GLU A 45 10.56 -7.07 -5.16
C GLU A 45 9.58 -6.01 -4.66
N ALA A 46 8.72 -5.49 -5.54
CA ALA A 46 7.68 -4.54 -5.16
C ALA A 46 6.72 -5.14 -4.11
N ARG A 47 6.36 -6.43 -4.25
CA ARG A 47 5.54 -7.16 -3.28
C ARG A 47 6.26 -7.37 -1.94
N ALA A 48 7.56 -7.64 -1.96
CA ALA A 48 8.34 -7.81 -0.75
C ALA A 48 8.43 -6.50 0.05
N ASP A 49 8.75 -5.39 -0.61
CA ASP A 49 8.77 -4.05 -0.01
C ASP A 49 7.39 -3.65 0.53
N PHE A 50 6.33 -3.90 -0.25
CA PHE A 50 4.96 -3.66 0.20
C PHE A 50 4.64 -4.39 1.52
N LYS A 51 5.03 -5.66 1.64
CA LYS A 51 4.74 -6.48 2.81
C LYS A 51 5.45 -5.95 4.07
N GLU A 52 6.67 -5.48 3.93
CA GLU A 52 7.42 -4.84 5.02
C GLU A 52 6.72 -3.56 5.50
N ARG A 53 6.28 -2.72 4.56
CA ARG A 53 5.57 -1.47 4.86
C ARG A 53 4.14 -1.65 5.36
N GLU A 54 3.43 -2.68 4.89
CA GLU A 54 2.10 -3.02 5.40
C GLU A 54 2.18 -3.42 6.88
N GLU A 55 3.22 -4.18 7.24
CA GLU A 55 3.44 -4.58 8.64
C GLU A 55 3.78 -3.37 9.53
N GLU A 56 4.60 -2.44 9.05
CA GLU A 56 4.90 -1.17 9.73
C GLU A 56 3.62 -0.32 9.92
N ALA A 57 2.82 -0.15 8.86
CA ALA A 57 1.57 0.60 8.92
C ALA A 57 0.54 -0.05 9.87
N ARG A 58 0.54 -1.38 9.98
CA ARG A 58 -0.30 -2.11 10.93
C ARG A 58 0.14 -1.87 12.38
N ARG A 59 1.44 -1.90 12.66
CA ARG A 59 1.99 -1.63 14.01
C ARG A 59 1.68 -0.21 14.47
N ASP A 60 1.80 0.76 13.58
CA ASP A 60 1.51 2.18 13.88
C ASP A 60 0.03 2.43 14.21
N THR A 61 -0.87 1.64 13.61
CA THR A 61 -2.32 1.71 13.88
C THR A 61 -2.71 1.01 15.19
N ASP A 62 -1.93 0.03 15.65
CA ASP A 62 -2.19 -0.75 16.88
C ASP A 62 -1.64 -0.05 18.14
N GLN A 63 -0.56 0.74 18.03
CA GLN A 63 0.02 1.48 19.17
C GLN A 63 -0.67 2.83 19.48
N GLY A 64 -1.77 3.15 18.79
CA GLY A 64 -2.50 4.43 18.93
C GLY A 64 -3.90 4.33 19.52
N SER A 65 -4.21 3.31 20.33
CA SER A 65 -5.47 3.20 21.11
C SER A 65 -5.25 3.29 22.61
#